data_AF-Q9TU49-F1
#
_entry.id   AF-Q9TU49-F1
#
_cell.length_a   1.000
_cell.length_b   1.000
_cell.length_c   1.000
_cell.angle_alpha   90.00
_cell.angle_beta   90.00
_cell.angle_gamma   90.00
#
_symmetry.space_group_name_H-M   'P 1'
#
loop_
_entity.id
_entity.type
_entity.pdbx_description
1 polymer ?
#
loop_
_entity_poly.entity_id
_entity_poly.type
_entity_poly.pdbx_seq_one_letter_code
_entity_poly.pdbx_strand_id
1 'polypeptide(L)' 'MACEDYKKIKSPVKMAEKAKKIYEEFIQSEAPKEVNIDHFTKEITMKNLVEPSPSSFDVAQKRIYAL' A
#
# COMPACT_ATOMS: atom_id res chain seq x y z
N MET A 1 -2.37 10.48 -2.47
CA MET A 1 -1.06 11.07 -2.08
C MET A 1 -0.12 10.06 -1.44
N ALA A 2 -0.55 9.24 -0.46
CA ALA A 2 0.32 8.30 0.25
C ALA A 2 1.20 7.41 -0.66
N CYS A 3 0.63 6.86 -1.75
CA CYS A 3 1.38 6.05 -2.72
C CYS A 3 2.43 6.86 -3.50
N GLU A 4 2.14 8.12 -3.85
CA GLU A 4 3.08 8.98 -4.57
C GLU A 4 4.26 9.42 -3.69
N ASP A 5 4.03 9.63 -2.40
CA ASP A 5 5.10 9.90 -1.44
C ASP A 5 5.95 8.65 -1.19
N TYR A 6 5.31 7.49 -1.14
CA TYR A 6 5.98 6.20 -0.98
C TYR A 6 6.92 5.88 -2.15
N LYS A 7 6.49 6.12 -3.39
CA LYS A 7 7.30 5.93 -4.61
C LYS A 7 8.59 6.74 -4.64
N LYS A 8 8.64 7.86 -3.93
CA LYS A 8 9.82 8.75 -3.87
C LYS A 8 10.88 8.26 -2.87
N ILE A 9 10.57 7.26 -2.04
CA ILE A 9 11.50 6.75 -1.02
C ILE A 9 12.57 5.89 -1.70
N LYS A 10 13.84 6.24 -1.48
CA LYS A 10 14.99 5.48 -1.98
C LYS A 10 15.65 4.58 -0.93
N SER A 11 15.41 4.85 0.35
CA SER A 11 16.00 4.08 1.45
C SER A 11 15.13 2.83 1.72
N PRO A 12 15.69 1.61 1.68
CA PRO A 12 14.93 0.39 1.94
C PRO A 12 14.27 0.37 3.33
N VAL A 13 14.98 0.87 4.35
CA VAL A 13 14.47 0.94 5.72
C VAL A 13 13.25 1.86 5.81
N LYS A 14 13.38 3.09 5.30
CA LYS A 14 12.26 4.05 5.28
C LYS A 14 11.09 3.56 4.43
N MET A 15 11.38 2.79 3.38
CA MET A 15 10.36 2.20 2.52
C MET A 15 9.56 1.17 3.31
N ALA A 16 10.22 0.24 3.99
CA ALA A 16 9.55 -0.76 4.82
C ALA A 16 8.68 -0.12 5.92
N GLU A 17 9.21 0.89 6.64
CA GLU A 17 8.47 1.63 7.66
C GLU A 17 7.22 2.32 7.09
N LYS A 18 7.38 3.01 5.96
CA LYS A 18 6.26 3.71 5.30
C LYS A 18 5.25 2.72 4.74
N ALA A 19 5.70 1.59 4.19
CA ALA A 19 4.83 0.55 3.64
C ALA A 19 3.93 -0.02 4.75
N LYS A 20 4.51 -0.34 5.91
CA LYS A 20 3.77 -0.78 7.09
C LYS A 20 2.73 0.26 7.53
N LYS A 21 3.11 1.54 7.61
CA LYS A 21 2.19 2.61 7.98
C LYS A 21 1.01 2.74 6.99
N ILE A 22 1.27 2.64 5.69
CA ILE A 22 0.21 2.70 4.68
C ILE A 22 -0.72 1.50 4.80
N TYR A 23 -0.17 0.30 5.06
CA TYR A 23 -0.97 -0.88 5.29
C TYR A 23 -1.90 -0.72 6.50
N GLU A 24 -1.37 -0.33 7.66
CA GLU A 24 -2.14 -0.17 8.90
C GLU A 24 -3.19 0.95 8.82
N GLU A 25 -2.90 2.02 8.06
CA GLU A 25 -3.80 3.18 7.97
C GLU A 25 -4.89 3.01 6.90
N PHE A 26 -4.63 2.29 5.81
CA PHE A 26 -5.51 2.25 4.64
C PHE A 26 -5.92 0.85 4.14
N ILE A 27 -5.18 -0.23 4.45
CA ILE A 27 -5.37 -1.55 3.81
C ILE A 27 -5.80 -2.63 4.80
N GLN A 28 -5.29 -2.60 6.03
CA GLN A 28 -5.64 -3.54 7.08
C GLN A 28 -7.16 -3.54 7.31
N SER A 29 -7.72 -4.70 7.63
CA SER A 29 -9.14 -4.78 7.99
C SER A 29 -9.39 -3.91 9.22
N GLU A 30 -10.44 -3.10 9.19
CA GLU A 30 -10.79 -2.16 10.26
C GLU A 30 -9.78 -1.02 10.43
N ALA A 31 -8.96 -0.75 9.40
CA ALA A 31 -8.07 0.40 9.40
C ALA A 31 -8.89 1.71 9.51
N PRO A 32 -8.36 2.74 10.20
CA PRO A 32 -9.10 3.98 10.45
C PRO A 32 -9.49 4.71 9.16
N LYS A 33 -8.78 4.46 8.05
CA LYS A 33 -9.07 4.99 6.73
C LYS A 33 -9.09 3.86 5.69
N GLU A 34 -9.64 2.70 6.06
CA GLU A 34 -9.75 1.55 5.16
C GLU A 34 -10.36 1.96 3.82
N VAL A 35 -9.63 1.67 2.75
CA VAL A 35 -10.07 1.93 1.38
C VAL A 35 -10.84 0.74 0.84
N ASN A 36 -11.91 1.01 0.10
CA ASN A 36 -12.72 -0.05 -0.49
C ASN A 36 -11.95 -0.73 -1.63
N ILE A 37 -11.29 -1.86 -1.37
CA ILE A 37 -10.62 -2.69 -2.38
C ILE A 37 -11.02 -4.14 -2.19
N ASP A 38 -11.08 -4.89 -3.30
CA ASP A 38 -11.41 -6.31 -3.25
C ASP A 38 -10.31 -7.15 -2.57
N HIS A 39 -10.72 -8.33 -2.09
CA HIS A 39 -9.84 -9.27 -1.38
C HIS A 39 -8.58 -9.61 -2.18
N PHE A 40 -8.71 -9.81 -3.49
CA PHE A 40 -7.60 -10.14 -4.37
C PHE A 40 -6.55 -9.02 -4.43
N THR A 41 -7.00 -7.76 -4.54
CA THR A 41 -6.13 -6.59 -4.50
C THR A 41 -5.41 -6.46 -3.15
N LYS A 42 -6.11 -6.75 -2.05
CA LYS A 42 -5.52 -6.74 -0.69
C LYS A 42 -4.44 -7.81 -0.54
N GLU A 43 -4.69 -9.04 -1.01
CA GLU A 43 -3.69 -10.12 -0.99
C GLU A 43 -2.44 -9.81 -1.81
N ILE A 44 -2.61 -9.28 -3.03
CA ILE A 44 -1.45 -8.86 -3.85
C ILE A 44 -0.64 -7.79 -3.12
N THR A 45 -1.33 -6.80 -2.54
CA THR A 45 -0.66 -5.75 -1.77
C THR A 45 0.13 -6.37 -0.62
N MET A 46 -0.45 -7.29 0.15
CA MET A 46 0.25 -7.97 1.25
C MET A 46 1.47 -8.77 0.78
N LYS A 47 1.39 -9.46 -0.36
CA LYS A 47 2.54 -10.18 -0.95
C LYS A 47 3.66 -9.20 -1.34
N ASN A 48 3.31 -8.06 -1.92
CA ASN A 48 4.28 -7.03 -2.30
C ASN A 48 4.91 -6.29 -1.11
N LEU A 49 4.38 -6.47 0.11
CA LEU A 49 4.95 -5.91 1.33
C LEU A 49 6.01 -6.81 1.96
N VAL A 50 6.15 -8.06 1.51
CA VAL A 50 7.25 -8.96 1.93
C VAL A 50 8.59 -8.42 1.44
N GLU A 51 8.64 -7.93 0.21
CA GLU A 51 9.76 -7.20 -0.37
C GLU A 51 9.26 -5.86 -0.93
N PRO A 52 9.20 -4.81 -0.09
CA PRO A 52 8.69 -3.51 -0.49
C PRO A 52 9.47 -2.91 -1.65
N SER A 53 8.75 -2.45 -2.66
CA SER A 53 9.27 -1.74 -3.82
C SER A 53 8.38 -0.51 -4.11
N PRO A 54 8.80 0.44 -4.96
CA PRO A 54 7.98 1.59 -5.31
C PRO A 54 6.59 1.23 -5.87
N SER A 55 6.44 0.04 -6.46
CA SER A 55 5.17 -0.43 -7.04
C SER A 55 4.32 -1.27 -6.08
N SER A 56 4.72 -1.45 -4.82
CA SER A 56 4.00 -2.33 -3.87
C SER A 56 2.52 -2.00 -3.71
N PHE A 57 2.14 -0.73 -3.89
CA PHE A 57 0.76 -0.25 -3.78
C PHE A 57 0.09 0.07 -5.13
N ASP A 58 0.73 -0.21 -6.27
CA ASP A 58 0.19 0.22 -7.58
C ASP A 58 -1.17 -0.40 -7.90
N VAL A 59 -1.36 -1.68 -7.55
CA VAL A 59 -2.63 -2.39 -7.79
C VAL A 59 -3.74 -1.79 -6.92
N ALA A 60 -3.48 -1.58 -5.62
CA ALA A 60 -4.41 -0.93 -4.72
C ALA A 60 -4.75 0.50 -5.16
N GLN A 61 -3.73 1.29 -5.53
CA GLN A 61 -3.90 2.66 -6.01
C GLN A 61 -4.77 2.70 -7.27
N LYS A 62 -4.49 1.85 -8.27
CA LYS A 62 -5.29 1.76 -9.50
C LYS A 62 -6.73 1.36 -9.20
N ARG A 63 -6.95 0.41 -8.28
CA ARG A 63 -8.29 -0.02 -7.91
C ARG A 63 -9.10 1.12 -7.30
N ILE A 64 -8.49 1.88 -6.40
CA ILE A 64 -9.13 3.05 -5.75
C ILE A 64 -9.46 4.15 -6.75
N TYR A 65 -8.58 4.43 -7.73
CA TYR A 65 -8.86 5.43 -8.78
C TYR A 65 -9.92 5.02 -9.79
N ALA A 66 -10.19 3.72 -9.91
CA ALA A 66 -11.20 3.17 -10.82
C ALA A 66 -12.59 3.02 -10.17
N LEU A 67 -12.74 3.44 -8.91
CA LEU A 67 -14.01 3.54 -8.17
C LEU A 67 -14.56 4.96 -8.29
#